data_AF-A0A2V6BGW8-F1
#
_entry.id   AF-A0A2V6BGW8-F1
#
_cell.length_a   1.000
_cell.length_b   1.000
_cell.length_c   1.000
_cell.angle_alpha   90.00
_cell.angle_beta   90.00
_cell.angle_gamma   90.00
#
_symmetry.space_group_name_H-M   'P 1'
#
loop_
_entity.id
_entity.type
_entity.pdbx_description
1 polymer ?
#
loop_
_entity_poly.entity_id
_entity_poly.type
_entity_poly.pdbx_seq_one_letter_code
_entity_poly.pdbx_strand_id
1 'polypeptide(L)'
;MNKLLLLLGLIAIDCGWDNYSMLIAQTESEAEASPSATASPAAEDENKPQVLKTSPNGTFRVVQNGEEFWIVTAADENQRTKMHSAELVIPEEFRFSPDEKWLYVELHHGSCMSGADLYRRSDSKAAGPNDIEPFQPIDPSLEYGAWVEALKQRLFTENFAEEGLCAMVRFGGWSDDSGRLLLIIRGGEERRETVGRYLYYNTRTSGFELTPYLRKVNAASAKSHEINVLACAEPVDRLPDEATLKQRYAAVDKKLNQNYQKMIAKAEKEEKETVAELRRSQREWLKARDAGLQIYLAAFSPVEKERRRLQFLIDVSRAKAEADEEAAAAGE
;
A
#
# COMPACT_ATOMS: atom_id res chain seq x y z
N MET A 1 -48.53 -11.99 -27.04
CA MET A 1 -47.86 -11.99 -28.36
C MET A 1 -47.06 -10.71 -28.51
N ASN A 2 -45.94 -10.79 -29.24
CA ASN A 2 -45.29 -9.78 -30.11
C ASN A 2 -46.02 -8.42 -30.34
N LYS A 3 -45.34 -7.26 -30.53
CA LYS A 3 -43.88 -6.94 -30.60
C LYS A 3 -43.63 -5.40 -30.69
N LEU A 4 -42.35 -4.99 -30.47
CA LEU A 4 -41.59 -3.90 -31.14
C LEU A 4 -41.83 -2.37 -30.83
N LEU A 5 -40.71 -1.70 -30.44
CA LEU A 5 -40.24 -0.32 -30.80
C LEU A 5 -40.99 0.92 -30.22
N LEU A 6 -40.42 2.12 -30.00
CA LEU A 6 -39.06 2.73 -29.92
C LEU A 6 -39.25 4.20 -29.42
N LEU A 7 -38.29 5.03 -28.93
CA LEU A 7 -36.88 4.97 -28.47
C LEU A 7 -36.83 5.69 -27.08
N LEU A 8 -35.73 6.04 -26.38
CA LEU A 8 -34.28 5.79 -26.34
C LEU A 8 -33.79 6.17 -24.91
N GLY A 9 -32.57 5.79 -24.50
CA GLY A 9 -31.89 6.32 -23.31
C GLY A 9 -30.61 5.53 -22.99
N LEU A 10 -29.43 6.15 -23.12
CA LEU A 10 -28.14 5.46 -22.97
C LEU A 10 -27.75 5.26 -21.50
N ILE A 11 -27.41 4.01 -21.16
CA ILE A 11 -26.49 3.68 -20.07
C ILE A 11 -25.43 2.78 -20.69
N ALA A 12 -24.17 3.19 -20.58
CA ALA A 12 -23.01 2.36 -20.84
C ALA A 12 -22.03 2.56 -19.68
N ILE A 13 -21.89 1.54 -18.84
CA ILE A 13 -20.77 1.36 -17.93
C ILE A 13 -20.28 -0.05 -18.22
N ASP A 14 -19.09 -0.15 -18.80
CA ASP A 14 -18.43 -1.42 -19.00
C ASP A 14 -16.96 -1.29 -18.53
N CYS A 15 -16.40 -2.36 -17.99
CA CYS A 15 -15.11 -2.37 -17.31
C CYS A 15 -14.26 -3.49 -17.91
N GLY A 16 -13.39 -3.16 -18.87
CA GLY A 16 -12.51 -4.12 -19.52
C GLY A 16 -11.05 -3.93 -19.13
N TRP A 17 -10.57 -4.73 -18.18
CA TRP A 17 -9.14 -5.03 -17.94
C TRP A 17 -9.03 -6.50 -17.48
N ASP A 18 -9.38 -7.41 -18.40
CA ASP A 18 -8.99 -8.82 -18.32
C ASP A 18 -7.63 -8.98 -18.99
N ASN A 19 -6.68 -9.67 -18.35
CA ASN A 19 -5.53 -10.24 -19.05
C ASN A 19 -4.89 -11.40 -18.25
N TYR A 20 -5.34 -12.61 -18.57
CA TYR A 20 -4.74 -13.92 -18.28
C TYR A 20 -4.96 -14.76 -19.56
N SER A 21 -4.11 -15.68 -19.99
CA SER A 21 -2.86 -16.20 -19.41
C SER A 21 -1.90 -16.70 -20.53
N MET A 22 -0.80 -17.35 -20.15
CA MET A 22 0.23 -17.89 -21.06
C MET A 22 -0.26 -18.99 -22.02
N LEU A 23 0.48 -19.22 -23.11
CA LEU A 23 0.58 -20.51 -23.81
C LEU A 23 1.99 -20.69 -24.41
N ILE A 24 2.57 -21.89 -24.28
CA ILE A 24 3.98 -22.19 -24.61
C ILE A 24 4.07 -23.31 -25.67
N ALA A 25 4.82 -23.04 -26.76
CA ALA A 25 5.43 -23.97 -27.74
C ALA A 25 4.48 -24.93 -28.52
N GLN A 26 4.84 -25.53 -29.68
CA GLN A 26 6.14 -25.89 -30.27
C GLN A 26 6.14 -25.87 -31.83
N THR A 27 7.32 -25.61 -32.44
CA THR A 27 7.88 -26.16 -33.73
C THR A 27 7.09 -25.98 -35.06
N GLU A 28 7.68 -25.99 -36.27
CA GLU A 28 9.03 -26.42 -36.75
C GLU A 28 9.46 -25.73 -38.08
N SER A 29 10.78 -25.76 -38.39
CA SER A 29 11.47 -25.42 -39.66
C SER A 29 11.34 -23.99 -40.24
N GLU A 30 12.25 -23.46 -41.07
CA GLU A 30 13.49 -24.02 -41.69
C GLU A 30 14.62 -22.96 -41.75
N ALA A 31 15.82 -23.30 -42.26
CA ALA A 31 17.07 -22.54 -42.03
C ALA A 31 17.61 -21.72 -43.21
N GLU A 32 18.51 -20.76 -42.96
CA GLU A 32 19.92 -20.83 -43.43
C GLU A 32 20.86 -19.68 -42.95
N ALA A 33 22.17 -19.94 -43.06
CA ALA A 33 23.32 -19.03 -43.17
C ALA A 33 23.72 -18.03 -42.04
N SER A 34 24.93 -18.23 -41.51
CA SER A 34 25.83 -17.23 -40.89
C SER A 34 26.90 -16.80 -41.94
N PRO A 35 27.73 -15.72 -41.81
CA PRO A 35 28.58 -15.51 -40.61
C PRO A 35 29.04 -14.07 -40.24
N SER A 36 29.72 -13.99 -39.09
CA SER A 36 30.90 -13.13 -38.80
C SER A 36 30.75 -11.68 -38.29
N ALA A 37 30.94 -11.54 -36.98
CA ALA A 37 31.78 -10.55 -36.28
C ALA A 37 31.70 -9.04 -36.59
N THR A 38 31.26 -8.28 -35.58
CA THR A 38 32.06 -7.16 -35.02
C THR A 38 31.76 -7.05 -33.52
N ALA A 39 32.79 -6.95 -32.68
CA ALA A 39 32.61 -6.79 -31.23
C ALA A 39 32.66 -5.29 -30.86
N SER A 40 31.57 -4.78 -30.28
CA SER A 40 31.52 -3.43 -29.69
C SER A 40 31.60 -3.52 -28.16
N PRO A 41 32.42 -2.70 -27.48
CA PRO A 41 32.49 -2.65 -26.03
C PRO A 41 31.30 -1.84 -25.48
N ALA A 42 30.16 -2.50 -25.30
CA ALA A 42 28.92 -1.91 -24.78
C ALA A 42 28.18 -2.93 -23.89
N ALA A 43 28.81 -3.30 -22.75
CA ALA A 43 28.34 -4.39 -21.89
C ALA A 43 28.68 -4.21 -20.39
N GLU A 44 28.75 -2.96 -19.89
CA GLU A 44 29.04 -2.67 -18.46
C GLU A 44 27.96 -1.79 -17.76
N ASP A 45 26.89 -1.39 -18.46
CA ASP A 45 25.86 -0.49 -17.92
C ASP A 45 24.47 -1.15 -17.72
N GLU A 46 24.21 -2.31 -18.32
CA GLU A 46 22.88 -2.96 -18.32
C GLU A 46 22.52 -3.70 -17.02
N ASN A 47 23.42 -3.80 -16.04
CA ASN A 47 23.24 -4.68 -14.87
C ASN A 47 23.49 -3.97 -13.52
N LYS A 48 23.01 -2.73 -13.40
CA LYS A 48 23.00 -1.96 -12.14
C LYS A 48 21.66 -2.16 -11.41
N PRO A 49 21.65 -2.50 -10.11
CA PRO A 49 20.40 -2.67 -9.36
C PRO A 49 19.51 -1.42 -9.38
N GLN A 50 18.22 -1.61 -9.65
CA GLN A 50 17.25 -0.52 -9.69
C GLN A 50 16.81 -0.18 -8.26
N VAL A 51 16.95 1.09 -7.86
CA VAL A 51 16.43 1.58 -6.56
C VAL A 51 14.93 1.82 -6.68
N LEU A 52 14.12 1.00 -6.01
CA LEU A 52 12.65 1.11 -6.00
C LEU A 52 12.15 2.00 -4.86
N LYS A 53 12.83 1.99 -3.71
CA LYS A 53 12.48 2.84 -2.56
C LYS A 53 13.73 3.29 -1.82
N THR A 54 13.71 4.51 -1.30
CA THR A 54 14.67 5.01 -0.31
C THR A 54 13.92 5.33 0.99
N SER A 55 14.51 5.03 2.15
CA SER A 55 13.90 5.27 3.46
C SER A 55 13.92 6.76 3.85
N PRO A 56 13.07 7.24 4.79
CA PRO A 56 12.90 8.65 5.13
C PRO A 56 14.16 9.50 5.38
N ASN A 57 15.21 8.93 5.98
CA ASN A 57 16.49 9.62 6.22
C ASN A 57 17.59 9.21 5.22
N GLY A 58 17.28 8.33 4.26
CA GLY A 58 18.22 7.78 3.30
C GLY A 58 19.10 6.64 3.81
N THR A 59 18.86 6.13 5.02
CA THR A 59 19.68 5.06 5.65
C THR A 59 19.64 3.74 4.87
N PHE A 60 18.48 3.41 4.29
CA PHE A 60 18.22 2.15 3.61
C PHE A 60 17.58 2.37 2.24
N ARG A 61 17.72 1.37 1.37
CA ARG A 61 17.03 1.29 0.09
C ARG A 61 16.38 -0.08 -0.09
N VAL A 62 15.29 -0.13 -0.84
CA VAL A 62 14.85 -1.35 -1.51
C VAL A 62 15.40 -1.30 -2.93
N VAL A 63 16.12 -2.36 -3.33
CA VAL A 63 16.67 -2.51 -4.67
C VAL A 63 16.22 -3.82 -5.30
N GLN A 64 16.01 -3.79 -6.61
CA GLN A 64 15.78 -4.96 -7.45
C GLN A 64 17.04 -5.25 -8.26
N ASN A 65 17.44 -6.52 -8.33
CA ASN A 65 18.58 -6.96 -9.12
C ASN A 65 18.17 -8.22 -9.91
N GLY A 66 17.86 -8.05 -11.20
CA GLY A 66 17.11 -9.05 -11.96
C GLY A 66 15.72 -9.25 -11.36
N GLU A 67 15.42 -10.49 -10.98
CA GLU A 67 14.14 -10.88 -10.34
C GLU A 67 14.18 -10.79 -8.80
N GLU A 68 15.35 -10.53 -8.20
CA GLU A 68 15.56 -10.63 -6.75
C GLU A 68 15.44 -9.28 -6.06
N PHE A 69 14.60 -9.18 -5.02
CA PHE A 69 14.38 -7.97 -4.22
C PHE A 69 15.18 -8.00 -2.90
N TRP A 70 15.83 -6.87 -2.57
CA TRP A 70 16.73 -6.75 -1.42
C TRP A 70 16.50 -5.45 -0.65
N ILE A 71 16.55 -5.53 0.68
CA ILE A 71 16.71 -4.35 1.56
C ILE A 71 18.21 -4.16 1.78
N VAL A 72 18.78 -3.03 1.36
CA VAL A 72 20.23 -2.73 1.48
C VAL A 72 20.47 -1.51 2.38
N THR A 73 21.62 -1.45 3.05
CA THR A 73 22.07 -0.18 3.66
C THR A 73 22.64 0.75 2.59
N ALA A 74 22.42 2.06 2.70
CA ALA A 74 22.97 3.03 1.77
C ALA A 74 24.47 3.33 1.98
N ALA A 75 25.08 2.77 3.04
CA ALA A 75 26.51 2.91 3.35
C ALA A 75 27.34 1.72 2.86
N ASP A 76 26.74 0.53 2.78
CA ASP A 76 27.32 -0.72 2.30
C ASP A 76 26.21 -1.62 1.75
N GLU A 77 26.16 -1.77 0.43
CA GLU A 77 25.11 -2.55 -0.25
C GLU A 77 25.33 -4.08 -0.13
N ASN A 78 26.46 -4.52 0.47
CA ASN A 78 26.65 -5.92 0.87
C ASN A 78 25.87 -6.25 2.15
N GLN A 79 25.61 -5.27 3.01
CA GLN A 79 24.71 -5.41 4.17
C GLN A 79 23.27 -5.38 3.67
N ARG A 80 22.73 -6.57 3.42
CA ARG A 80 21.45 -6.75 2.74
C ARG A 80 20.63 -7.93 3.24
N THR A 81 19.33 -7.72 3.33
CA THR A 81 18.33 -8.74 3.65
C THR A 81 17.65 -9.16 2.35
N LYS A 82 17.54 -10.46 2.07
CA LYS A 82 16.75 -10.96 0.94
C LYS A 82 15.26 -10.84 1.26
N MET A 83 14.45 -10.40 0.28
CA MET A 83 12.99 -10.33 0.41
C MET A 83 12.32 -11.48 -0.34
N HIS A 84 12.09 -11.29 -1.64
CA HIS A 84 11.34 -12.19 -2.54
C HIS A 84 12.06 -12.33 -3.88
N SER A 85 11.72 -13.37 -4.65
CA SER A 85 11.97 -13.46 -6.10
C SER A 85 10.67 -13.18 -6.85
N ALA A 86 10.75 -12.39 -7.91
CA ALA A 86 9.63 -12.08 -8.82
C ALA A 86 9.01 -13.33 -9.45
N GLU A 87 9.74 -14.45 -9.53
CA GLU A 87 9.24 -15.75 -9.99
C GLU A 87 8.10 -16.31 -9.11
N LEU A 88 8.06 -15.92 -7.83
CA LEU A 88 7.16 -16.47 -6.81
C LEU A 88 6.09 -15.46 -6.39
N VAL A 89 6.50 -14.22 -6.14
CA VAL A 89 5.66 -13.13 -5.62
C VAL A 89 6.21 -11.80 -6.14
N ILE A 90 5.34 -10.92 -6.62
CA ILE A 90 5.73 -9.58 -7.08
C ILE A 90 5.40 -8.57 -5.98
N PRO A 91 6.37 -7.89 -5.35
CA PRO A 91 6.09 -6.79 -4.43
C PRO A 91 5.54 -5.56 -5.18
N GLU A 92 4.41 -5.02 -4.73
CA GLU A 92 3.76 -3.84 -5.33
C GLU A 92 4.16 -2.52 -4.65
N GLU A 93 4.32 -2.51 -3.32
CA GLU A 93 4.47 -1.29 -2.52
C GLU A 93 5.47 -1.47 -1.37
N PHE A 94 6.29 -0.44 -1.11
CA PHE A 94 7.31 -0.44 -0.05
C PHE A 94 7.14 0.77 0.89
N ARG A 95 6.88 0.52 2.18
CA ARG A 95 6.58 1.57 3.18
C ARG A 95 7.45 1.42 4.43
N PHE A 96 8.56 2.15 4.47
CA PHE A 96 9.38 2.30 5.68
C PHE A 96 8.61 3.07 6.78
N SER A 97 8.81 2.70 8.04
CA SER A 97 8.33 3.50 9.18
C SER A 97 9.06 4.84 9.28
N PRO A 98 8.45 5.88 9.87
CA PRO A 98 9.11 7.17 10.12
C PRO A 98 10.44 7.09 10.89
N ASP A 99 10.63 6.06 11.72
CA ASP A 99 11.87 5.81 12.49
C ASP A 99 12.86 4.84 11.82
N GLU A 100 12.56 4.37 10.60
CA GLU A 100 13.37 3.42 9.82
C GLU A 100 13.68 2.09 10.54
N LYS A 101 12.87 1.70 11.54
CA LYS A 101 12.98 0.38 12.19
C LYS A 101 12.08 -0.69 11.57
N TRP A 102 11.19 -0.33 10.65
CA TRP A 102 10.27 -1.25 10.00
C TRP A 102 10.13 -0.96 8.52
N LEU A 103 9.89 -1.99 7.73
CA LEU A 103 9.50 -1.92 6.32
C LEU A 103 8.29 -2.83 6.11
N TYR A 104 7.14 -2.21 5.82
CA TYR A 104 5.98 -2.92 5.29
C TYR A 104 6.17 -3.12 3.78
N VAL A 105 5.75 -4.28 3.28
CA VAL A 105 5.88 -4.70 1.88
C VAL A 105 4.55 -5.29 1.43
N GLU A 106 3.96 -4.75 0.38
CA GLU A 106 2.71 -5.24 -0.21
C GLU A 106 3.03 -6.23 -1.33
N LEU A 107 2.28 -7.34 -1.41
CA LEU A 107 2.62 -8.49 -2.24
C LEU A 107 1.47 -8.85 -3.19
N HIS A 108 1.75 -8.99 -4.49
CA HIS A 108 0.79 -9.51 -5.46
C HIS A 108 0.83 -11.04 -5.50
N HIS A 109 -0.33 -11.69 -5.33
CA HIS A 109 -0.47 -13.15 -5.45
C HIS A 109 -1.38 -13.57 -6.61
N GLY A 110 -2.14 -12.64 -7.20
CA GLY A 110 -2.89 -12.86 -8.43
C GLY A 110 -4.18 -12.02 -8.48
N SER A 111 -5.08 -12.39 -9.39
CA SER A 111 -6.39 -11.76 -9.53
C SER A 111 -7.09 -11.62 -8.17
N CYS A 112 -7.35 -10.37 -7.76
CA CYS A 112 -7.92 -9.95 -6.48
C CYS A 112 -7.25 -10.49 -5.19
N MET A 113 -6.06 -11.10 -5.26
CA MET A 113 -5.31 -11.65 -4.13
C MET A 113 -4.01 -10.87 -3.89
N SER A 114 -3.82 -10.37 -2.67
CA SER A 114 -2.59 -9.66 -2.30
C SER A 114 -2.28 -9.73 -0.80
N GLY A 115 -1.14 -10.31 -0.48
CA GLY A 115 -0.64 -10.41 0.88
C GLY A 115 0.19 -9.20 1.30
N ALA A 116 0.78 -9.31 2.48
CA ALA A 116 1.73 -8.34 2.97
C ALA A 116 2.75 -8.97 3.92
N ASP A 117 3.99 -8.49 3.84
CA ASP A 117 5.07 -8.78 4.77
C ASP A 117 5.42 -7.56 5.62
N LEU A 118 6.02 -7.84 6.78
CA LEU A 118 6.60 -6.83 7.64
C LEU A 118 8.00 -7.24 8.08
N TYR A 119 8.98 -6.44 7.70
CA TYR A 119 10.37 -6.59 8.10
C TYR A 119 10.67 -5.64 9.26
N ARG A 120 11.24 -6.17 10.34
CA ARG A 120 11.79 -5.41 11.46
C ARG A 120 13.29 -5.25 11.26
N ARG A 121 13.83 -4.07 11.53
CA ARG A 121 15.27 -3.82 11.54
C ARG A 121 15.98 -4.71 12.56
N SER A 122 17.10 -5.29 12.17
CA SER A 122 17.96 -6.10 13.03
C SER A 122 18.63 -5.22 14.09
N ASP A 123 18.29 -5.42 15.36
CA ASP A 123 19.00 -4.81 16.48
C ASP A 123 20.38 -5.47 16.62
N SER A 124 21.39 -4.90 15.95
CA SER A 124 22.73 -5.45 15.71
C SER A 124 23.64 -5.64 16.94
N LYS A 125 23.04 -5.74 18.14
CA LYS A 125 23.69 -6.16 19.39
C LYS A 125 23.48 -7.63 19.74
N ALA A 126 22.48 -8.28 19.15
CA ALA A 126 22.28 -9.74 19.23
C ALA A 126 22.94 -10.48 18.05
N ALA A 127 23.20 -9.74 16.96
CA ALA A 127 23.92 -10.16 15.77
C ALA A 127 25.36 -10.61 16.10
N GLY A 128 25.77 -11.76 15.57
CA GLY A 128 27.16 -12.18 15.52
C GLY A 128 27.99 -11.36 14.52
N PRO A 129 29.32 -11.51 14.48
CA PRO A 129 30.19 -10.78 13.56
C PRO A 129 29.92 -11.00 12.05
N ASN A 130 29.03 -11.95 11.72
CA ASN A 130 28.68 -12.36 10.36
C ASN A 130 27.19 -12.12 10.02
N ASP A 131 26.40 -11.54 10.92
CA ASP A 131 24.98 -11.23 10.66
C ASP A 131 24.88 -9.94 9.84
N ILE A 132 24.85 -10.14 8.52
CA ILE A 132 24.95 -9.11 7.48
C ILE A 132 23.57 -8.52 7.11
N GLU A 133 22.47 -9.12 7.61
CA GLU A 133 21.10 -8.74 7.28
C GLU A 133 20.61 -7.55 8.15
N PRO A 134 20.40 -6.33 7.58
CA PRO A 134 19.94 -5.15 8.32
C PRO A 134 18.48 -5.26 8.81
N PHE A 135 17.71 -6.22 8.29
CA PHE A 135 16.30 -6.48 8.61
C PHE A 135 16.02 -7.99 8.70
N GLN A 136 14.96 -8.35 9.42
CA GLN A 136 14.41 -9.70 9.55
C GLN A 136 12.89 -9.64 9.31
N PRO A 137 12.27 -10.58 8.57
CA PRO A 137 10.81 -10.70 8.52
C PRO A 137 10.25 -11.06 9.90
N ILE A 138 8.99 -10.72 10.18
CA ILE A 138 8.30 -11.22 11.37
C ILE A 138 7.81 -12.66 11.19
N ASP A 139 7.80 -13.41 12.30
CA ASP A 139 7.21 -14.75 12.42
C ASP A 139 6.13 -14.73 13.52
N PRO A 140 4.88 -15.17 13.26
CA PRO A 140 4.33 -15.52 11.94
C PRO A 140 4.25 -14.29 11.00
N SER A 141 4.08 -14.54 9.71
CA SER A 141 3.97 -13.49 8.69
C SER A 141 2.82 -12.52 8.96
N LEU A 142 2.96 -11.28 8.47
CA LEU A 142 2.00 -10.21 8.74
C LEU A 142 0.60 -10.56 8.23
N GLU A 143 0.48 -11.09 7.01
CA GLU A 143 -0.81 -11.51 6.44
C GLU A 143 -1.50 -12.59 7.29
N TYR A 144 -0.81 -13.68 7.62
CA TYR A 144 -1.40 -14.78 8.37
C TYR A 144 -1.91 -14.31 9.74
N GLY A 145 -1.07 -13.55 10.46
CA GLY A 145 -1.45 -12.98 11.74
C GLY A 145 -2.62 -11.98 11.64
N ALA A 146 -2.70 -11.20 10.55
CA ALA A 146 -3.77 -10.24 10.32
C ALA A 146 -5.12 -10.95 10.12
N TRP A 147 -5.17 -12.01 9.30
CA TRP A 147 -6.39 -12.80 9.10
C TRP A 147 -6.83 -13.53 10.37
N VAL A 148 -5.91 -14.16 11.09
CA VAL A 148 -6.19 -14.84 12.37
C VAL A 148 -6.77 -13.88 13.41
N GLU A 149 -6.20 -12.68 13.58
CA GLU A 149 -6.77 -11.69 14.50
C GLU A 149 -8.10 -11.12 13.98
N ALA A 150 -8.23 -10.88 12.68
CA ALA A 150 -9.47 -10.35 12.10
C ALA A 150 -10.66 -11.29 12.32
N LEU A 151 -10.46 -12.61 12.21
CA LEU A 151 -11.45 -13.63 12.56
C LEU A 151 -11.75 -13.67 14.06
N LYS A 152 -10.71 -13.69 14.90
CA LYS A 152 -10.83 -13.65 16.37
C LYS A 152 -11.60 -12.41 16.86
N GLN A 153 -11.45 -11.28 16.17
CA GLN A 153 -12.18 -10.03 16.42
C GLN A 153 -13.55 -9.93 15.72
N ARG A 154 -13.92 -10.94 14.90
CA ARG A 154 -15.17 -11.01 14.12
C ARG A 154 -15.36 -9.85 13.14
N LEU A 155 -14.26 -9.46 12.47
CA LEU A 155 -14.29 -8.51 11.36
C LEU A 155 -14.78 -9.15 10.04
N PHE A 156 -14.54 -10.47 9.91
CA PHE A 156 -14.96 -11.36 8.84
C PHE A 156 -15.55 -12.67 9.41
N THR A 157 -16.12 -13.50 8.54
CA THR A 157 -16.71 -14.81 8.84
C THR A 157 -15.74 -15.97 8.60
N GLU A 158 -14.99 -15.94 7.50
CA GLU A 158 -13.95 -16.91 7.12
C GLU A 158 -12.63 -16.22 6.71
N ASN A 159 -11.58 -17.04 6.51
CA ASN A 159 -10.32 -16.56 5.98
C ASN A 159 -10.32 -16.68 4.45
N PHE A 160 -10.74 -15.60 3.78
CA PHE A 160 -10.82 -15.57 2.32
C PHE A 160 -9.50 -15.90 1.61
N ALA A 161 -8.34 -15.74 2.27
CA ALA A 161 -7.04 -16.11 1.70
C ALA A 161 -6.82 -17.64 1.70
N GLU A 162 -7.21 -18.34 2.77
CA GLU A 162 -7.10 -19.81 2.87
C GLU A 162 -8.12 -20.51 1.97
N GLU A 163 -9.28 -19.90 1.71
CA GLU A 163 -10.29 -20.38 0.76
C GLU A 163 -9.97 -20.05 -0.72
N GLY A 164 -8.89 -19.30 -1.01
CA GLY A 164 -8.50 -18.91 -2.37
C GLY A 164 -9.43 -17.89 -3.04
N LEU A 165 -10.12 -17.07 -2.25
CA LEU A 165 -11.08 -16.04 -2.68
C LEU A 165 -10.41 -14.65 -2.70
N CYS A 166 -11.18 -13.60 -3.00
CA CYS A 166 -10.64 -12.23 -3.08
C CYS A 166 -10.23 -11.68 -1.70
N ALA A 167 -8.97 -11.91 -1.34
CA ALA A 167 -8.36 -11.58 -0.08
C ALA A 167 -7.21 -10.57 -0.24
N MET A 168 -7.22 -9.50 0.56
CA MET A 168 -6.21 -8.45 0.49
C MET A 168 -5.79 -7.98 1.88
N VAL A 169 -4.50 -7.92 2.15
CA VAL A 169 -3.90 -7.10 3.22
C VAL A 169 -3.18 -5.94 2.54
N ARG A 170 -3.60 -4.71 2.85
CA ARG A 170 -3.19 -3.48 2.16
C ARG A 170 -2.74 -2.41 3.16
N PHE A 171 -1.86 -1.51 2.73
CA PHE A 171 -1.33 -0.44 3.57
C PHE A 171 -2.42 0.59 3.95
N GLY A 172 -2.56 0.86 5.24
CA GLY A 172 -3.44 1.93 5.74
C GLY A 172 -2.70 3.16 6.28
N GLY A 173 -1.40 3.04 6.59
CA GLY A 173 -0.58 4.15 7.10
C GLY A 173 0.29 3.78 8.31
N TRP A 174 1.45 4.44 8.43
CA TRP A 174 2.27 4.42 9.63
C TRP A 174 1.85 5.53 10.61
N SER A 175 1.84 5.22 11.91
CA SER A 175 1.73 6.25 12.95
C SER A 175 3.02 7.06 13.04
N ASP A 176 2.91 8.35 13.39
CA ASP A 176 4.05 9.28 13.39
C ASP A 176 5.16 8.89 14.40
N ASP A 177 4.80 8.19 15.47
CA ASP A 177 5.71 7.60 16.49
C ASP A 177 6.22 6.19 16.12
N SER A 178 5.90 5.70 14.93
CA SER A 178 6.16 4.33 14.44
C SER A 178 5.62 3.21 15.34
N GLY A 179 4.73 3.52 16.30
CA GLY A 179 4.19 2.59 17.29
C GLY A 179 3.10 1.66 16.75
N ARG A 180 2.43 2.05 15.65
CA ARG A 180 1.40 1.28 14.97
C ARG A 180 1.54 1.36 13.45
N LEU A 181 1.31 0.21 12.82
CA LEU A 181 0.93 0.09 11.41
C LEU A 181 -0.59 -0.04 11.33
N LEU A 182 -1.25 0.77 10.52
CA LEU A 182 -2.65 0.57 10.13
C LEU A 182 -2.69 -0.33 8.89
N LEU A 183 -3.50 -1.39 8.97
CA LEU A 183 -3.78 -2.31 7.89
C LEU A 183 -5.22 -2.14 7.40
N ILE A 184 -5.40 -2.23 6.08
CA ILE A 184 -6.68 -2.38 5.42
C ILE A 184 -6.77 -3.85 4.99
N ILE A 185 -7.66 -4.61 5.64
CA ILE A 185 -7.98 -5.98 5.23
C ILE A 185 -9.23 -5.92 4.36
N ARG A 186 -9.25 -6.62 3.23
CA ARG A 186 -10.45 -6.84 2.40
C ARG A 186 -10.66 -8.34 2.18
N GLY A 187 -11.92 -8.76 2.23
CA GLY A 187 -12.32 -10.15 2.00
C GLY A 187 -13.73 -10.23 1.41
N GLY A 188 -13.95 -11.17 0.51
CA GLY A 188 -15.24 -11.48 -0.11
C GLY A 188 -15.09 -12.52 -1.22
N GLU A 189 -16.19 -13.13 -1.65
CA GLU A 189 -16.22 -14.11 -2.74
C GLU A 189 -15.79 -13.47 -4.07
N GLU A 190 -16.39 -12.33 -4.43
CA GLU A 190 -16.02 -11.55 -5.62
C GLU A 190 -15.33 -10.21 -5.29
N ARG A 191 -14.44 -9.75 -6.19
CA ARG A 191 -13.70 -8.48 -6.07
C ARG A 191 -14.61 -7.27 -5.79
N ARG A 192 -15.81 -7.25 -6.38
CA ARG A 192 -16.81 -6.17 -6.25
C ARG A 192 -17.53 -6.17 -4.90
N GLU A 193 -17.53 -7.30 -4.20
CA GLU A 193 -18.23 -7.50 -2.93
C GLU A 193 -17.28 -7.48 -1.72
N THR A 194 -15.96 -7.45 -1.96
CA THR A 194 -14.94 -7.42 -0.89
C THR A 194 -15.13 -6.29 0.13
N VAL A 195 -15.48 -6.64 1.37
CA VAL A 195 -15.71 -5.66 2.45
C VAL A 195 -14.40 -5.22 3.10
N GLY A 196 -14.18 -3.90 3.22
CA GLY A 196 -12.99 -3.34 3.88
C GLY A 196 -13.13 -3.29 5.40
N ARG A 197 -12.07 -3.65 6.13
CA ARG A 197 -11.95 -3.61 7.59
C ARG A 197 -10.56 -3.12 8.00
N TYR A 198 -10.49 -2.30 9.04
CA TYR A 198 -9.23 -1.84 9.61
C TYR A 198 -8.76 -2.69 10.80
N LEU A 199 -7.46 -2.91 10.89
CA LEU A 199 -6.76 -3.55 12.01
C LEU A 199 -5.44 -2.82 12.25
N TYR A 200 -4.91 -2.79 13.48
CA TYR A 200 -3.54 -2.35 13.74
C TYR A 200 -2.60 -3.54 13.95
N TYR A 201 -1.35 -3.40 13.52
CA TYR A 201 -0.22 -4.13 14.10
C TYR A 201 0.59 -3.18 14.99
N ASN A 202 0.78 -3.54 16.26
CA ASN A 202 1.55 -2.76 17.22
C ASN A 202 3.02 -3.20 17.19
N THR A 203 3.90 -2.30 16.80
CA THR A 203 5.35 -2.58 16.65
C THR A 203 6.05 -2.77 18.00
N ARG A 204 5.50 -2.26 19.09
CA ARG A 204 6.09 -2.29 20.43
C ARG A 204 5.78 -3.59 21.17
N THR A 205 4.62 -4.20 20.90
CA THR A 205 4.21 -5.49 21.43
C THR A 205 4.29 -6.63 20.41
N SER A 206 4.71 -6.35 19.17
CA SER A 206 4.76 -7.28 18.04
C SER A 206 3.45 -8.08 17.85
N GLY A 207 2.31 -7.38 17.93
CA GLY A 207 1.00 -8.05 17.93
C GLY A 207 -0.15 -7.16 17.46
N PHE A 208 -1.21 -7.79 16.98
CA PHE A 208 -2.36 -7.11 16.40
C PHE A 208 -3.32 -6.56 17.47
N GLU A 209 -3.93 -5.41 17.21
CA GLU A 209 -4.91 -4.80 18.11
C GLU A 209 -6.08 -4.14 17.37
N LEU A 210 -7.25 -4.14 18.00
CA LEU A 210 -8.47 -3.50 17.50
C LEU A 210 -9.03 -2.55 18.57
N THR A 211 -8.60 -1.29 18.50
CA THR A 211 -8.91 -0.24 19.50
C THR A 211 -10.40 0.13 19.51
N PRO A 212 -10.91 0.74 20.60
CA PRO A 212 -12.28 1.27 20.64
C PRO A 212 -12.59 2.32 19.57
N TYR A 213 -11.56 2.94 18.97
CA TYR A 213 -11.70 3.81 17.80
C TYR A 213 -11.91 3.00 16.52
N LEU A 214 -11.03 2.05 16.17
CA LEU A 214 -11.20 1.23 14.97
C LEU A 214 -12.50 0.41 14.99
N ARG A 215 -12.97 -0.05 16.17
CA ARG A 215 -14.29 -0.68 16.28
C ARG A 215 -15.43 0.22 15.81
N LYS A 216 -15.37 1.54 16.08
CA LYS A 216 -16.36 2.51 15.60
C LYS A 216 -16.24 2.78 14.10
N VAL A 217 -15.01 2.86 13.57
CA VAL A 217 -14.79 3.01 12.12
C VAL A 217 -15.31 1.79 11.35
N ASN A 218 -14.90 0.58 11.75
CA ASN A 218 -15.36 -0.66 11.13
C ASN A 218 -16.88 -0.83 11.23
N ALA A 219 -17.51 -0.42 12.33
CA ALA A 219 -18.97 -0.43 12.48
C ALA A 219 -19.68 0.60 11.57
N ALA A 220 -19.06 1.75 11.29
CA ALA A 220 -19.60 2.74 10.36
C ALA A 220 -19.52 2.27 8.90
N SER A 221 -18.41 1.64 8.52
CA SER A 221 -18.20 1.05 7.18
C SER A 221 -18.88 -0.33 7.00
N ALA A 222 -19.47 -0.91 8.05
CA ALA A 222 -19.91 -2.32 8.06
C ALA A 222 -20.93 -2.69 6.96
N LYS A 223 -21.73 -1.72 6.48
CA LYS A 223 -22.77 -1.89 5.44
C LYS A 223 -22.30 -1.48 4.04
N SER A 224 -21.00 -1.34 3.82
CA SER A 224 -20.41 -0.84 2.58
C SER A 224 -19.30 -1.79 2.09
N HIS A 225 -19.31 -2.08 0.80
CA HIS A 225 -18.19 -2.73 0.10
C HIS A 225 -17.03 -1.73 -0.15
N GLU A 226 -17.30 -0.43 -0.01
CA GLU A 226 -16.31 0.66 -0.11
C GLU A 226 -15.91 1.19 1.27
N ILE A 227 -14.67 1.69 1.38
CA ILE A 227 -14.17 2.38 2.58
C ILE A 227 -14.69 3.83 2.58
N ASN A 228 -15.94 3.99 3.00
CA ASN A 228 -16.65 5.27 3.06
C ASN A 228 -16.32 6.12 4.32
N VAL A 229 -15.44 5.62 5.19
CA VAL A 229 -14.91 6.28 6.39
C VAL A 229 -13.44 5.92 6.53
N LEU A 230 -12.55 6.91 6.56
CA LEU A 230 -11.10 6.69 6.67
C LEU A 230 -10.63 6.60 8.13
N ALA A 231 -9.62 5.75 8.39
CA ALA A 231 -8.91 5.69 9.67
C ALA A 231 -7.51 6.32 9.59
N CYS A 232 -6.99 6.74 10.75
CA CYS A 232 -5.57 7.10 10.93
C CYS A 232 -4.84 6.01 11.74
N ALA A 233 -3.51 6.03 11.69
CA ALA A 233 -2.67 5.18 12.53
C ALA A 233 -2.51 5.83 13.92
N GLU A 234 -3.30 5.39 14.92
CA GLU A 234 -3.26 5.97 16.27
C GLU A 234 -1.86 5.89 16.88
N PRO A 235 -1.16 7.01 17.15
CA PRO A 235 0.13 6.94 17.83
C PRO A 235 -0.05 6.44 19.27
N VAL A 236 0.94 5.68 19.74
CA VAL A 236 1.02 5.13 21.10
C VAL A 236 1.57 6.19 22.06
N ASP A 237 2.55 6.98 21.60
CA ASP A 237 3.14 8.08 22.36
C ASP A 237 2.26 9.34 22.43
N ARG A 238 2.67 10.24 23.32
CA ARG A 238 2.12 11.59 23.44
C ARG A 238 2.40 12.38 22.15
N LEU A 239 1.34 12.88 21.53
CA LEU A 239 1.41 13.78 20.38
C LEU A 239 2.36 14.97 20.61
N PRO A 240 3.06 15.45 19.57
CA PRO A 240 3.79 16.71 19.59
C PRO A 240 2.91 17.91 19.99
N ASP A 241 3.55 19.07 20.18
CA ASP A 241 2.83 20.32 20.36
C ASP A 241 2.04 20.74 19.11
N GLU A 242 1.12 21.67 19.30
CA GLU A 242 0.21 22.13 18.26
C GLU A 242 0.88 22.94 17.15
N ALA A 243 2.01 23.61 17.42
CA ALA A 243 2.74 24.37 16.42
C ALA A 243 3.50 23.44 15.47
N THR A 244 4.18 22.43 16.02
CA THR A 244 4.82 21.34 15.27
C THR A 244 3.80 20.60 14.40
N LEU A 245 2.63 20.27 14.94
CA LEU A 245 1.55 19.63 14.18
C LEU A 245 0.96 20.54 13.08
N LYS A 246 0.77 21.85 13.34
CA LYS A 246 0.34 22.81 12.31
C LYS A 246 1.34 22.94 11.17
N GLN A 247 2.64 22.99 11.47
CA GLN A 247 3.71 23.04 10.46
C GLN A 247 3.72 21.77 9.59
N ARG A 248 3.62 20.59 10.21
CA ARG A 248 3.55 19.30 9.51
C ARG A 248 2.31 19.17 8.64
N TYR A 249 1.13 19.57 9.16
CA TYR A 249 -0.10 19.57 8.38
C TYR A 249 0.00 20.51 7.17
N ALA A 250 0.50 21.73 7.33
CA ALA A 250 0.69 22.67 6.21
C ALA A 250 1.64 22.14 5.13
N ALA A 251 2.67 21.37 5.49
CA ALA A 251 3.58 20.74 4.53
C ALA A 251 2.90 19.60 3.75
N VAL A 252 2.16 18.72 4.44
CA VAL A 252 1.43 17.60 3.82
C VAL A 252 0.26 18.09 2.96
N ASP A 253 -0.52 19.07 3.44
CA ASP A 253 -1.65 19.65 2.70
C ASP A 253 -1.17 20.35 1.41
N LYS A 254 -0.04 21.08 1.47
CA LYS A 254 0.62 21.60 0.28
C LYS A 254 1.03 20.49 -0.70
N LYS A 255 1.68 19.42 -0.21
CA LYS A 255 2.11 18.27 -1.04
C LYS A 255 0.91 17.61 -1.75
N LEU A 256 -0.14 17.30 -1.00
CA LEU A 256 -1.37 16.68 -1.52
C LEU A 256 -2.03 17.55 -2.61
N ASN A 257 -2.18 18.85 -2.34
CA ASN A 257 -2.72 19.78 -3.34
C ASN A 257 -1.84 19.87 -4.60
N GLN A 258 -0.51 19.89 -4.46
CA GLN A 258 0.41 19.88 -5.61
C GLN A 258 0.28 18.60 -6.44
N ASN A 259 0.16 17.43 -5.81
CA ASN A 259 0.02 16.16 -6.52
C ASN A 259 -1.34 16.05 -7.24
N TYR A 260 -2.44 16.47 -6.59
CA TYR A 260 -3.74 16.55 -7.24
C TYR A 260 -3.75 17.48 -8.48
N GLN A 261 -3.07 18.62 -8.44
CA GLN A 261 -2.94 19.49 -9.63
C GLN A 261 -2.14 18.84 -10.76
N LYS A 262 -1.08 18.06 -10.45
CA LYS A 262 -0.36 17.27 -11.47
C LYS A 262 -1.28 16.23 -12.13
N MET A 263 -2.06 15.49 -11.33
CA MET A 263 -2.98 14.46 -11.85
C MET A 263 -4.02 15.07 -12.80
N ILE A 264 -4.62 16.21 -12.42
CA ILE A 264 -5.56 16.95 -13.28
C ILE A 264 -4.88 17.36 -14.60
N ALA A 265 -3.66 17.90 -14.54
CA ALA A 265 -2.91 18.29 -15.75
C ALA A 265 -2.48 17.09 -16.63
N LYS A 266 -2.23 15.91 -16.05
CA LYS A 266 -1.96 14.66 -16.79
C LYS A 266 -3.24 14.17 -17.49
N ALA A 267 -4.37 14.17 -16.79
CA ALA A 267 -5.69 13.82 -17.35
C ALA A 267 -6.15 14.78 -18.46
N GLU A 268 -5.91 16.09 -18.32
CA GLU A 268 -6.18 17.11 -19.36
C GLU A 268 -5.32 16.95 -20.63
N LYS A 269 -4.26 16.12 -20.58
CA LYS A 269 -3.32 15.89 -21.68
C LYS A 269 -3.42 14.48 -22.30
N GLU A 270 -3.70 13.45 -21.51
CA GLU A 270 -3.53 12.05 -21.93
C GLU A 270 -4.83 11.29 -22.23
N GLU A 271 -6.01 11.87 -21.95
CA GLU A 271 -7.36 11.30 -22.17
C GLU A 271 -7.66 9.94 -21.47
N LYS A 272 -6.67 9.30 -20.82
CA LYS A 272 -6.76 8.00 -20.12
C LYS A 272 -7.77 7.96 -18.96
N GLU A 273 -7.91 9.05 -18.21
CA GLU A 273 -8.84 9.19 -17.09
C GLU A 273 -9.52 10.57 -17.23
N THR A 274 -10.83 10.66 -16.97
CA THR A 274 -11.48 11.97 -17.10
C THR A 274 -11.20 12.86 -15.89
N VAL A 275 -10.99 14.15 -16.16
CA VAL A 275 -10.95 15.21 -15.15
C VAL A 275 -12.20 15.24 -14.26
N ALA A 276 -13.34 14.72 -14.77
CA ALA A 276 -14.58 14.58 -14.00
C ALA A 276 -14.50 13.45 -12.95
N GLU A 277 -13.75 12.39 -13.21
CA GLU A 277 -13.51 11.25 -12.31
C GLU A 277 -12.51 11.58 -11.22
N LEU A 278 -11.35 12.17 -11.55
CA LEU A 278 -10.42 12.72 -10.56
C LEU A 278 -11.11 13.68 -9.59
N ARG A 279 -11.94 14.60 -10.12
CA ARG A 279 -12.73 15.54 -9.31
C ARG A 279 -13.82 14.84 -8.47
N ARG A 280 -14.27 13.65 -8.86
CA ARG A 280 -15.28 12.83 -8.15
C ARG A 280 -14.61 12.10 -6.98
N SER A 281 -13.59 11.30 -7.29
CA SER A 281 -12.74 10.57 -6.36
C SER A 281 -12.21 11.48 -5.25
N GLN A 282 -11.71 12.67 -5.58
CA GLN A 282 -11.22 13.63 -4.58
C GLN A 282 -12.32 14.13 -3.63
N ARG A 283 -13.58 14.31 -4.09
CA ARG A 283 -14.70 14.68 -3.21
C ARG A 283 -15.15 13.52 -2.32
N GLU A 284 -15.12 12.30 -2.84
CA GLU A 284 -15.47 11.08 -2.11
C GLU A 284 -14.43 10.78 -1.02
N TRP A 285 -13.14 10.92 -1.34
CA TRP A 285 -12.03 10.86 -0.37
C TRP A 285 -12.16 11.93 0.73
N LEU A 286 -12.42 13.20 0.37
CA LEU A 286 -12.63 14.28 1.35
C LEU A 286 -13.81 13.97 2.29
N LYS A 287 -14.92 13.45 1.74
CA LYS A 287 -16.10 13.05 2.52
C LYS A 287 -15.78 11.90 3.49
N ALA A 288 -15.05 10.88 3.04
CA ALA A 288 -14.64 9.73 3.85
C ALA A 288 -13.62 10.11 4.94
N ARG A 289 -12.69 11.03 4.63
CA ARG A 289 -11.76 11.66 5.58
C ARG A 289 -12.53 12.39 6.68
N ASP A 290 -13.47 13.25 6.32
CA ASP A 290 -14.18 14.11 7.28
C ASP A 290 -15.16 13.31 8.16
N ALA A 291 -15.75 12.23 7.63
CA ALA A 291 -16.50 11.25 8.42
C ALA A 291 -15.60 10.50 9.42
N GLY A 292 -14.42 10.06 8.99
CA GLY A 292 -13.41 9.43 9.85
C GLY A 292 -12.93 10.33 10.98
N LEU A 293 -12.69 11.61 10.67
CA LEU A 293 -12.30 12.64 11.62
C LEU A 293 -13.37 12.87 12.70
N GLN A 294 -14.65 12.87 12.34
CA GLN A 294 -15.75 12.99 13.32
C GLN A 294 -15.75 11.82 14.31
N ILE A 295 -15.57 10.58 13.83
CA ILE A 295 -15.49 9.38 14.68
C ILE A 295 -14.25 9.42 15.57
N TYR A 296 -13.11 9.90 15.06
CA TYR A 296 -11.88 10.04 15.84
C TYR A 296 -12.02 11.08 16.96
N LEU A 297 -12.48 12.30 16.64
CA LEU A 297 -12.63 13.39 17.62
C LEU A 297 -13.74 13.14 18.65
N ALA A 298 -14.63 12.18 18.42
CA ALA A 298 -15.62 11.73 19.40
C ALA A 298 -15.00 10.92 20.57
N ALA A 299 -13.72 10.53 20.51
CA ALA A 299 -13.03 9.81 21.57
C ALA A 299 -12.24 10.71 22.55
N PHE A 300 -11.98 11.98 22.22
CA PHE A 300 -11.00 12.81 22.93
C PHE A 300 -11.58 14.03 23.66
N SER A 301 -10.87 14.47 24.71
CA SER A 301 -11.24 15.67 25.48
C SER A 301 -11.06 16.95 24.65
N PRO A 302 -11.82 18.03 24.90
CA PRO A 302 -11.69 19.29 24.15
C PRO A 302 -10.27 19.86 24.09
N VAL A 303 -9.46 19.64 25.14
CA VAL A 303 -8.06 20.10 25.27
C VAL A 303 -7.08 19.32 24.37
N GLU A 304 -7.52 18.18 23.83
CA GLU A 304 -6.74 17.34 22.91
C GLU A 304 -7.24 17.42 21.46
N LYS A 305 -8.48 17.88 21.25
CA LYS A 305 -9.15 17.77 19.94
C LYS A 305 -8.40 18.42 18.79
N GLU A 306 -7.76 19.58 18.97
CA GLU A 306 -7.01 20.20 17.87
C GLU A 306 -5.75 19.41 17.51
N ARG A 307 -4.97 18.96 18.51
CA ARG A 307 -3.80 18.11 18.24
C ARG A 307 -4.18 16.76 17.63
N ARG A 308 -5.28 16.15 18.09
CA ARG A 308 -5.84 14.91 17.51
C ARG A 308 -6.40 15.14 16.09
N ARG A 309 -7.03 16.29 15.82
CA ARG A 309 -7.50 16.70 14.49
C ARG A 309 -6.33 16.84 13.52
N LEU A 310 -5.28 17.55 13.94
CA LEU A 310 -4.08 17.73 13.12
C LEU A 310 -3.39 16.39 12.86
N GLN A 311 -3.24 15.52 13.86
CA GLN A 311 -2.69 14.16 13.68
C GLN A 311 -3.46 13.38 12.60
N PHE A 312 -4.80 13.26 12.75
CA PHE A 312 -5.63 12.54 11.79
C PHE A 312 -5.52 13.13 10.36
N LEU A 313 -5.54 14.46 10.25
CA LEU A 313 -5.41 15.14 8.95
C LEU A 313 -4.01 14.97 8.33
N ILE A 314 -2.94 14.92 9.14
CA ILE A 314 -1.59 14.61 8.68
C ILE A 314 -1.53 13.18 8.14
N ASP A 315 -1.91 12.18 8.94
CA ASP A 315 -1.70 10.78 8.59
C ASP A 315 -2.50 10.37 7.33
N VAL A 316 -3.79 10.73 7.29
CA VAL A 316 -4.66 10.38 6.15
C VAL A 316 -4.26 11.12 4.87
N SER A 317 -3.85 12.39 4.99
CA SER A 317 -3.38 13.16 3.82
C SER A 317 -1.98 12.76 3.37
N ARG A 318 -1.11 12.28 4.28
CA ARG A 318 0.21 11.72 3.98
C ARG A 318 0.06 10.45 3.14
N ALA A 319 -0.73 9.49 3.62
CA ALA A 319 -0.98 8.23 2.92
C ALA A 319 -1.57 8.46 1.51
N LYS A 320 -2.54 9.38 1.36
CA LYS A 320 -3.08 9.76 0.04
C LYS A 320 -2.03 10.41 -0.86
N ALA A 321 -1.24 11.36 -0.35
CA ALA A 321 -0.22 12.05 -1.14
C ALA A 321 0.97 11.16 -1.55
N GLU A 322 1.21 10.04 -0.84
CA GLU A 322 2.19 9.01 -1.19
C GLU A 322 1.64 8.02 -2.24
N ALA A 323 0.38 7.58 -2.09
CA ALA A 323 -0.29 6.78 -3.13
C ALA A 323 -0.45 7.54 -4.46
N ASP A 324 -0.73 8.85 -4.41
CA ASP A 324 -0.82 9.72 -5.60
C ASP A 324 0.53 9.88 -6.33
N GLU A 325 1.66 9.63 -5.66
CA GLU A 325 3.00 9.69 -6.28
C GLU A 325 3.39 8.37 -6.94
N GLU A 326 3.06 7.23 -6.33
CA GLU A 326 3.32 5.93 -6.95
C GLU A 326 2.35 5.63 -8.09
N ALA A 327 1.08 6.03 -7.99
CA ALA A 327 0.14 5.97 -9.10
C ALA A 327 0.56 6.87 -10.28
N ALA A 328 1.30 7.96 -10.02
CA ALA A 328 1.89 8.77 -11.08
C ALA A 328 3.10 8.10 -11.75
N ALA A 329 3.98 7.49 -10.94
CA ALA A 329 5.22 6.83 -11.38
C ALA A 329 5.00 5.48 -12.08
N ALA A 330 3.97 4.72 -11.70
CA ALA A 330 3.59 3.45 -12.35
C ALA A 330 2.90 3.66 -13.72
N GLY A 331 2.81 4.90 -14.21
CA GLY A 331 2.19 5.27 -15.47
C GLY A 331 3.06 6.21 -16.32
N GLU A 332 4.38 6.08 -16.23
CA GLU A 332 5.39 6.70 -17.09
C GLU A 332 6.11 5.63 -17.93
#